data_AF-A0A357D1I2-F1
#
_entry.id   AF-A0A357D1I2-F1
#
_cell.length_a   1.000
_cell.length_b   1.000
_cell.length_c   1.000
_cell.angle_alpha   90.00
_cell.angle_beta   90.00
_cell.angle_gamma   90.00
#
_symmetry.space_group_name_H-M   'P 1'
#
loop_
_entity.id
_entity.type
_entity.pdbx_description
1 polymer ?
#
loop_
_entity_poly.entity_id
_entity_poly.type
_entity_poly.pdbx_seq_one_letter_code
_entity_poly.pdbx_strand_id
1 'polypeptide(L)' 'MPPVRIIPCLDMIENRVVKGKKFAEIADVDSPARLAKHYAQSGADELVFYD' A
#
# COMPACT_ATOMS: atom_id res chain seq x y z
N MET A 1 -21.56 7.11 16.48
CA MET A 1 -21.06 6.37 15.30
C MET A 1 -19.62 5.97 15.61
N PRO A 2 -19.22 4.71 15.40
CA PRO A 2 -17.81 4.35 15.54
C PRO A 2 -16.96 5.12 14.52
N PRO A 3 -15.69 5.44 14.84
CA PRO A 3 -14.80 6.15 13.92
C PRO A 3 -14.59 5.34 12.63
N VAL A 4 -14.53 6.04 11.50
CA VAL A 4 -14.18 5.44 10.21
C VAL A 4 -12.68 5.17 10.21
N ARG A 5 -12.28 3.94 9.87
CA ARG A 5 -10.86 3.55 9.75
C ARG A 5 -10.38 3.74 8.31
N ILE A 6 -9.18 4.28 8.15
CA ILE A 6 -8.48 4.41 6.89
C ILE A 6 -7.39 3.34 6.81
N ILE A 7 -7.57 2.40 5.87
CA ILE A 7 -6.71 1.22 5.73
C ILE A 7 -6.18 1.13 4.30
N PRO A 8 -4.93 1.55 4.04
CA PRO A 8 -4.26 1.36 2.76
C PRO A 8 -3.97 -0.12 2.49
N CYS A 9 -4.24 -0.56 1.26
CA CYS A 9 -3.81 -1.85 0.73
C CYS A 9 -2.55 -1.67 -0.12
N LEU A 10 -1.52 -2.45 0.17
CA LEU A 10 -0.27 -2.51 -0.57
C LEU A 10 -0.24 -3.82 -1.33
N ASP A 11 -0.52 -3.75 -2.63
CA ASP A 11 -0.44 -4.90 -3.53
C ASP A 11 1.03 -5.15 -3.87
N MET A 12 1.52 -6.36 -3.61
CA MET A 12 2.91 -6.76 -3.74
C MET A 12 3.07 -7.86 -4.77
N ILE A 13 4.18 -7.83 -5.51
CA ILE A 13 4.65 -8.95 -6.35
C ILE A 13 6.16 -9.01 -6.17
N GLU A 14 6.71 -10.19 -5.85
CA GLU A 14 8.15 -10.42 -5.69
C GLU A 14 8.84 -9.39 -4.74
N ASN A 15 8.23 -9.11 -3.58
CA ASN A 15 8.67 -8.11 -2.59
C ASN A 15 8.64 -6.64 -3.04
N ARG A 16 7.92 -6.31 -4.12
CA ARG A 16 7.76 -4.92 -4.59
C ARG A 16 6.31 -4.51 -4.61
N VAL A 17 6.02 -3.26 -4.22
CA VAL A 17 4.65 -2.73 -4.34
C VAL A 17 4.38 -2.37 -5.78
N VAL A 18 3.34 -2.98 -6.35
CA VAL A 18 2.87 -2.71 -7.70
C VAL A 18 1.62 -1.83 -7.63
N LYS A 19 1.55 -0.79 -8.47
CA LYS A 19 0.29 -0.09 -8.74
C LYS A 19 0.09 -0.04 -10.24
N GLY A 20 -0.94 -0.73 -10.72
CA GLY A 20 -1.28 -0.77 -12.14
C GLY A 20 -2.79 -0.93 -12.34
N LYS A 21 -3.39 -0.05 -13.14
CA LYS A 21 -4.78 -0.18 -13.56
C LYS A 21 -4.83 -1.29 -14.62
N LYS A 22 -4.99 -2.55 -14.21
CA LYS A 22 -5.04 -3.73 -15.09
C LYS A 22 -3.76 -3.94 -15.94
N PHE A 23 -2.64 -4.30 -15.33
CA PHE A 23 -1.45 -4.88 -15.99
C PHE A 23 -0.78 -4.09 -17.12
N ALA A 24 -1.26 -2.90 -17.48
CA ALA A 24 -0.57 -1.95 -18.32
C ALA A 24 0.20 -0.99 -17.40
N GLU A 25 1.53 -0.96 -17.56
CA GLU A 25 2.44 -0.06 -16.84
C GLU A 25 2.65 -0.42 -15.36
N ILE A 26 3.18 -1.62 -15.10
CA ILE A 26 3.76 -1.94 -13.79
C ILE A 26 5.01 -1.05 -13.61
N ALA A 27 4.81 0.12 -13.01
CA ALA A 27 5.90 0.95 -12.51
C ALA A 27 6.30 0.41 -11.13
N ASP A 28 7.59 0.16 -10.95
CA ASP A 28 8.20 -0.10 -9.65
C ASP A 28 8.02 1.16 -8.78
N VAL A 29 7.03 1.14 -7.87
CA VAL A 29 6.58 2.35 -7.18
C VAL A 29 7.49 2.68 -5.99
N ASP A 30 7.75 1.69 -5.14
CA ASP A 30 8.70 1.77 -4.02
C ASP A 30 8.80 0.42 -3.28
N SER A 31 9.73 0.30 -2.34
CA SER A 31 9.77 -0.80 -1.38
C SER A 31 8.53 -0.80 -0.45
N PRO A 32 7.97 -1.97 -0.10
CA PRO A 32 6.82 -2.07 0.82
C PRO A 32 7.06 -1.36 2.16
N ALA A 33 8.29 -1.45 2.67
CA ALA A 33 8.68 -0.82 3.93
C ALA A 33 8.60 0.71 3.88
N ARG A 34 8.99 1.34 2.75
CA ARG A 34 8.95 2.79 2.60
C ARG A 34 7.52 3.31 2.50
N LEU A 35 6.67 2.63 1.72
CA LEU A 35 5.24 2.96 1.61
C LEU A 35 4.49 2.73 2.93
N ALA A 36 4.77 1.63 3.62
CA ALA A 36 4.21 1.36 4.94
C ALA A 36 4.55 2.48 5.94
N LYS A 37 5.83 2.88 6.00
CA LYS A 37 6.28 3.99 6.86
C LYS A 37 5.59 5.30 6.49
N HIS A 38 5.45 5.59 5.19
CA HIS A 38 4.78 6.79 4.73
C HIS A 38 3.31 6.84 5.19
N TYR A 39 2.55 5.76 4.96
CA TYR A 39 1.14 5.71 5.35
C TYR A 39 0.93 5.73 6.86
N ALA A 40 1.81 5.07 7.63
CA ALA A 40 1.80 5.16 9.09
C ALA A 40 2.01 6.61 9.57
N GLN A 41 2.94 7.34 8.95
CA GLN A 41 3.18 8.76 9.25
C GLN A 41 2.03 9.67 8.79
N SER A 42 1.28 9.27 7.76
CA SER A 42 0.10 9.99 7.29
C SER A 42 -1.17 9.72 8.12
N GLY A 43 -1.10 8.86 9.14
CA GLY A 43 -2.22 8.58 10.04
C GLY A 43 -3.14 7.46 9.57
N ALA A 44 -2.64 6.49 8.79
CA ALA A 44 -3.36 5.24 8.55
C ALA A 44 -3.58 4.48 9.87
N ASP A 45 -4.79 3.98 10.09
CA ASP A 45 -5.12 3.20 11.30
C ASP A 45 -4.53 1.79 11.24
N GLU A 46 -4.43 1.23 10.03
CA GLU A 46 -3.98 -0.13 9.77
C GLU A 46 -3.37 -0.20 8.35
N LEU A 47 -2.54 -1.20 8.09
CA LEU A 47 -1.98 -1.48 6.77
C LEU A 47 -2.27 -2.92 6.38
N VAL A 48 -2.73 -3.11 5.15
CA VAL A 48 -2.93 -4.44 4.57
C VAL A 48 -1.88 -4.66 3.49
N PHE A 49 -1.20 -5.79 3.57
CA PHE A 49 -0.27 -6.25 2.56
C PHE A 49 -0.92 -7.43 1.83
N TYR A 50 -1.05 -7.30 0.52
CA TYR A 50 -1.64 -8.31 -0.34
C TYR A 50 -0.58 -8.74 -1.35
N ASP A 51 -0.12 -9.98 -1.27
CA ASP A 51 0.84 -10.59 -2.21
C ASP A 51 0.09 -11.40 -3.28
#